data_AF-A0A137SRR9-F1
#
_entry.id   AF-A0A137SRR9-F1
#
_cell.length_a   1.000
_cell.length_b   1.000
_cell.length_c   1.000
_cell.angle_alpha   90.00
_cell.angle_beta   90.00
_cell.angle_gamma   90.00
#
_symmetry.space_group_name_H-M   'P 1'
#
loop_
_entity.id
_entity.type
_entity.pdbx_description
1 polymer ?
#
loop_
_entity_poly.entity_id
_entity_poly.type
_entity_poly.pdbx_seq_one_letter_code
_entity_poly.pdbx_strand_id
1 'polypeptide(L)' 'MREVLPYGELIAVLKKAYTEVVGQSYGQTKLKELLQFLLNKGIVVKEERGKYRLSQDHLP' A
#
# COMPACT_ATOMS: atom_id res chain seq x y z
N MET A 1 -6.56 -12.82 12.04
CA MET A 1 -5.23 -12.21 12.28
C MET A 1 -5.25 -10.84 11.62
N ARG A 2 -4.84 -9.76 12.31
CA ARG A 2 -4.71 -8.44 11.68
C ARG A 2 -3.42 -8.46 10.86
N GLU A 3 -3.51 -8.45 9.54
CA GLU A 3 -2.34 -8.43 8.65
C GLU A 3 -1.71 -7.03 8.69
N VAL A 4 -0.61 -6.93 9.43
CA VAL A 4 0.23 -5.72 9.49
C VAL A 4 1.43 -5.97 8.58
N LEU A 5 1.55 -5.15 7.53
CA LEU A 5 2.64 -5.20 6.56
C LEU A 5 3.68 -4.14 6.89
N PRO A 6 4.98 -4.50 6.94
CA PRO A 6 6.05 -3.52 7.01
C PRO A 6 6.16 -2.72 5.70
N TYR A 7 6.68 -1.49 5.78
CA TYR A 7 6.79 -0.57 4.63
C TYR A 7 7.49 -1.20 3.42
N GLY A 8 8.58 -1.94 3.66
CA GLY A 8 9.34 -2.58 2.59
C GLY A 8 8.51 -3.59 1.81
N GLU A 9 7.79 -4.46 2.52
CA GLU A 9 6.90 -5.44 1.91
C GLU A 9 5.70 -4.78 1.23
N LEU A 10 5.09 -3.79 1.88
CA LEU A 10 3.98 -3.04 1.30
C LEU A 10 4.35 -2.41 -0.04
N ILE A 11 5.51 -1.75 -0.11
CA ILE A 11 5.98 -1.12 -1.35
C ILE A 11 6.31 -2.18 -2.41
N ALA A 12 6.90 -3.31 -2.03
CA ALA A 12 7.17 -4.40 -2.97
C ALA A 12 5.89 -4.99 -3.57
N VAL A 13 4.88 -5.25 -2.73
CA VAL A 13 3.55 -5.74 -3.14
C VAL A 13 2.84 -4.71 -4.02
N LEU A 14 2.81 -3.43 -3.61
CA LEU A 14 2.22 -2.35 -4.41
C LEU A 14 2.90 -2.25 -5.77
N LYS A 15 4.23 -2.28 -5.81
CA LYS A 15 4.99 -2.23 -7.06
C LYS A 15 4.62 -3.38 -7.97
N LYS A 16 4.56 -4.61 -7.45
CA LYS A 16 4.18 -5.80 -8.22
C LYS A 16 2.76 -5.68 -8.77
N ALA A 17 1.77 -5.47 -7.88
CA ALA A 17 0.36 -5.41 -8.26
C ALA A 17 0.08 -4.29 -9.27
N TYR A 18 0.65 -3.09 -9.07
CA TYR A 18 0.45 -2.00 -10.02
C TYR A 18 1.16 -2.21 -11.35
N THR A 19 2.32 -2.88 -11.34
CA THR A 19 3.00 -3.27 -12.59
C THR A 19 2.19 -4.31 -13.35
N GLU A 20 1.55 -5.25 -12.66
CA GLU A 20 0.65 -6.24 -13.28
C GLU A 20 -0.59 -5.58 -13.89
N VAL A 21 -1.15 -4.54 -13.25
CA VAL A 21 -2.33 -3.81 -13.76
C VAL A 21 -1.98 -2.85 -14.90
N VAL A 22 -0.89 -2.09 -14.79
CA VAL A 22 -0.55 -1.00 -15.72
C VAL A 22 0.46 -1.43 -16.79
N GLY A 23 1.14 -2.57 -16.61
CA GLY A 23 2.15 -3.09 -17.54
C GLY A 23 3.46 -2.30 -17.56
N GLN A 24 3.64 -1.32 -16.66
CA GLN A 24 4.84 -0.49 -16.58
C GLN A 24 5.42 -0.46 -15.17
N SER A 25 6.74 -0.52 -15.07
CA SER A 25 7.44 -0.37 -13.80
C SER A 25 7.49 1.10 -13.40
N TYR A 26 6.99 1.41 -12.21
CA TYR A 26 7.09 2.78 -11.69
C TYR A 26 8.28 3.01 -10.77
N GLY A 27 8.77 4.25 -10.79
CA GLY A 27 9.77 4.75 -9.88
C GLY A 27 9.24 4.99 -8.46
N GLN A 28 10.17 5.24 -7.53
CA GLN A 28 9.89 5.36 -6.11
C GLN A 28 8.88 6.48 -5.76
N THR A 29 8.88 7.59 -6.52
CA THR A 29 7.95 8.71 -6.31
C THR A 29 6.50 8.30 -6.52
N LYS A 30 6.19 7.60 -7.62
CA LYS A 30 4.81 7.21 -7.94
C LYS A 30 4.25 6.21 -6.92
N LEU A 31 5.08 5.29 -6.45
CA LEU A 31 4.70 4.33 -5.40
C LEU A 31 4.38 5.03 -4.08
N LYS A 32 5.10 6.10 -3.74
CA LYS A 32 4.77 6.92 -2.57
C LYS A 32 3.46 7.68 -2.76
N GLU A 33 3.21 8.24 -3.94
CA GLU A 33 1.93 8.90 -4.26
C GLU A 33 0.76 7.91 -4.14
N LEU A 34 0.93 6.69 -4.66
CA LEU A 34 -0.06 5.63 -4.55
C LEU A 34 -0.32 5.24 -3.09
N LEU A 35 0.75 5.06 -2.30
CA LEU A 35 0.61 4.78 -0.87
C LEU A 35 -0.12 5.92 -0.16
N GLN A 36 0.22 7.16 -0.45
CA GLN A 36 -0.46 8.33 0.13
C GLN A 36 -1.94 8.38 -0.27
N PHE A 37 -2.27 8.01 -1.52
CA PHE A 37 -3.64 7.90 -1.98
C PHE A 37 -4.42 6.82 -1.20
N LEU A 38 -3.83 5.64 -0.98
CA LEU A 38 -4.44 4.56 -0.21
C LEU A 38 -4.67 4.93 1.27
N LEU A 39 -3.72 5.67 1.85
CA LEU A 39 -3.86 6.24 3.20
C LEU A 39 -5.02 7.25 3.25
N ASN A 40 -5.09 8.17 2.29
CA ASN A 40 -6.15 9.17 2.21
C ASN A 40 -7.54 8.56 1.97
N LYS A 41 -7.61 7.44 1.24
CA LYS A 41 -8.85 6.67 1.03
C LYS A 41 -9.26 5.83 2.24
N GLY A 42 -8.40 5.75 3.27
CA GLY A 42 -8.63 4.91 4.44
C GLY A 42 -8.64 3.42 4.10
N ILE A 43 -8.02 3.00 2.98
CA ILE A 43 -7.85 1.59 2.60
C ILE A 43 -6.65 0.99 3.33
N VAL A 44 -5.60 1.80 3.49
CA VAL A 44 -4.44 1.45 4.31
C VAL A 44 -4.40 2.41 5.49
N VAL A 45 -4.08 1.91 6.67
CA VAL A 45 -3.90 2.71 7.87
C VAL A 45 -2.48 2.53 8.37
N LYS A 46 -1.81 3.63 8.69
CA LYS A 46 -0.49 3.60 9.32
C LYS A 46 -0.67 3.43 10.83
N GLU A 47 -0.26 2.28 11.36
CA GLU A 47 -0.33 1.99 12.80
C GLU A 47 0.87 2.58 13.54
N GLU A 48 2.08 2.25 13.08
CA GLU A 48 3.33 2.68 13.69
C GLU A 48 4.34 3.09 12.62
N ARG A 49 5.53 3.55 13.03
CA ARG A 49 6.60 3.93 12.10
C ARG A 49 7.00 2.72 11.25
N GLY A 50 6.65 2.77 9.96
CA GLY A 50 6.95 1.71 9.01
C GLY A 50 6.02 0.50 9.07
N LYS A 51 4.95 0.54 9.86
CA LYS A 51 3.93 -0.52 9.92
C LYS A 51 2.60 0.00 9.38
N TYR A 52 2.06 -0.73 8.41
CA TYR A 52 0.81 -0.42 7.75
C TYR A 52 -0.14 -1.60 7.89
N ARG A 53 -1.42 -1.32 8.05
CA ARG A 53 -2.49 -2.34 8.03
C ARG A 53 -3.47 -2.03 6.92
N LEU A 54 -4.10 -3.06 6.38
CA LEU A 54 -5.31 -2.87 5.61
C LEU A 54 -6.45 -2.47 6.55
N SER A 55 -7.25 -1.50 6.11
CA SER A 55 -8.46 -1.09 6.81
C SER A 55 -9.54 -2.13 6.59
N GLN A 56 -10.04 -2.73 7.66
CA GLN A 56 -11.11 -3.73 7.61
C GLN A 56 -12.49 -3.10 7.34
N ASP A 57 -12.60 -1.76 7.44
CA ASP A 57 -13.81 -1.00 7.08
C ASP A 57 -14.14 -1.00 5.58
N HIS A 58 -13.23 -1.51 4.73
CA HIS A 58 -13.45 -1.65 3.28
C HIS A 58 -13.81 -3.07 2.85
N LEU A 59 -14.16 -3.97 3.77
CA LEU A 59 -14.76 -5.27 3.44
C LEU A 59 -16.30 -5.09 3.34
N PRO A 60 -16.93 -5.36 2.18
CA PRO A 60 -18.38 -5.46 2.08
C PRO A 60 -18.93 -6.64 2.89
#